data_AF-A0A8T5V6K4-F1
#
_entry.id   AF-A0A8T5V6K4-F1
#
_cell.length_a   1.000
_cell.length_b   1.000
_cell.length_c   1.000
_cell.angle_alpha   90.00
_cell.angle_beta   90.00
_cell.angle_gamma   90.00
#
_symmetry.space_group_name_H-M   'P 1'
#
loop_
_entity.id
_entity.type
_entity.pdbx_description
1 polymer ?
#
loop_
_entity_poly.entity_id
_entity_poly.type
_entity_poly.pdbx_seq_one_letter_code
_entity_poly.pdbx_strand_id
1 'polypeptide(L)'
;MTRTTGRPINWQSWSPDGRYIMFLNDENGDENLRLFVVDPRSSELRDLTPFANVRAMPTHWSHMVPDKIAVSLNDRDPRWHDVYVLDLATGERSLVWENRQEFHYVGLDWQLKPRYAHSNAPDGGTRLWRIDDGEVTHWRDTSYEAYISTRPWNFDAEGNYLHMTSSVTHDKSALLSINWSTGDERILFASDRADVTGAIFNTRTLEPEAVCIDPGRQEWTALGDVPGSVEFLKRSALPTLSR
;
A
#
# COMPACT_ATOMS: atom_id res chain seq x y z
N MET A 1 -14.71 -14.84 15.06
CA MET A 1 -13.66 -14.62 16.07
C MET A 1 -12.60 -15.69 15.88
N THR A 2 -11.38 -15.30 15.51
CA THR A 2 -10.28 -16.22 15.22
C THR A 2 -9.81 -16.93 16.50
N ARG A 3 -9.64 -18.25 16.44
CA ARG A 3 -9.15 -19.09 17.56
C ARG A 3 -7.61 -19.20 17.56
N THR A 4 -6.91 -18.12 17.21
CA THR A 4 -5.44 -18.11 17.17
C THR A 4 -4.88 -18.07 18.60
N THR A 5 -4.30 -19.17 19.06
CA THR A 5 -3.51 -19.24 20.30
C THR A 5 -2.04 -19.06 19.92
N GLY A 6 -1.43 -17.93 20.25
CA GLY A 6 -0.04 -17.63 19.85
C GLY A 6 0.25 -16.13 19.73
N ARG A 7 1.01 -15.75 18.69
CA ARG A 7 1.35 -14.34 18.43
C ARG A 7 0.10 -13.49 18.13
N PRO A 8 0.12 -12.19 18.50
CA PRO A 8 -0.93 -11.26 18.11
C PRO A 8 -1.00 -11.10 16.59
N ILE A 9 -2.22 -11.02 16.06
CA ILE A 9 -2.45 -10.58 14.68
C ILE A 9 -2.07 -9.09 14.62
N ASN A 10 -1.08 -8.76 13.79
CA ASN A 10 -0.53 -7.41 13.64
C ASN A 10 -0.99 -6.69 12.36
N TRP A 11 -1.65 -7.40 11.45
CA TRP A 11 -2.29 -6.81 10.28
C TRP A 11 -3.61 -7.54 9.97
N GLN A 12 -4.66 -6.75 9.75
CA GLN A 12 -5.94 -7.20 9.28
C GLN A 12 -6.61 -6.13 8.42
N SER A 13 -7.40 -6.55 7.44
CA SER A 13 -8.19 -5.65 6.60
C SER A 13 -9.48 -6.33 6.15
N TRP A 14 -10.50 -5.55 5.84
CA TRP A 14 -11.67 -6.06 5.11
C TRP A 14 -11.35 -6.13 3.62
N SER A 15 -11.90 -7.12 2.92
CA SER A 15 -11.97 -7.05 1.46
C SER A 15 -12.78 -5.80 1.05
N PRO A 16 -12.48 -5.18 -0.10
CA PRO A 16 -13.16 -3.96 -0.53
C PRO A 16 -14.69 -4.07 -0.66
N ASP A 17 -15.23 -5.26 -0.92
CA ASP A 17 -16.68 -5.55 -0.95
C ASP A 17 -17.28 -5.84 0.45
N GLY A 18 -16.46 -5.85 1.50
CA GLY A 18 -16.84 -6.17 2.88
C GLY A 18 -17.25 -7.63 3.10
N ARG A 19 -16.95 -8.53 2.15
CA ARG A 19 -17.31 -9.95 2.27
C ARG A 19 -16.37 -10.71 3.20
N TYR A 20 -15.07 -10.41 3.14
CA TYR A 20 -14.04 -11.17 3.83
C TYR A 20 -13.25 -10.30 4.80
N ILE A 21 -12.72 -10.91 5.86
CA ILE A 21 -11.65 -10.33 6.67
C ILE A 21 -10.37 -11.08 6.32
N MET A 22 -9.35 -10.34 5.94
CA MET A 22 -8.00 -10.82 5.63
C MET A 22 -7.09 -10.51 6.81
N PHE A 23 -6.16 -11.41 7.11
CA PHE A 23 -5.16 -11.17 8.15
C PHE A 23 -3.88 -11.94 7.88
N LEU A 24 -2.77 -11.46 8.45
CA LEU A 24 -1.49 -12.16 8.41
C LEU A 24 -1.24 -12.85 9.75
N ASN A 25 -0.68 -14.05 9.69
CA ASN A 25 -0.17 -14.75 10.85
C ASN A 25 1.00 -15.65 10.47
N ASP A 26 1.91 -15.89 11.42
CA ASP A 26 2.99 -16.86 11.29
C ASP A 26 2.72 -18.10 12.16
N GLU A 27 3.54 -19.13 12.00
CA GLU A 27 3.56 -20.28 12.92
C GLU A 27 4.79 -20.19 13.81
N ASN A 28 4.56 -20.06 15.13
CA ASN A 28 5.62 -20.06 16.15
C ASN A 28 6.72 -18.99 15.95
N GLY A 29 6.42 -17.86 15.29
CA GLY A 29 7.37 -16.76 15.13
C GLY A 29 8.47 -17.02 14.11
N ASP A 30 8.27 -17.90 13.14
CA ASP A 30 9.19 -18.13 12.03
C ASP A 30 9.25 -16.97 11.02
N GLU A 31 8.40 -15.95 11.20
CA GLU A 31 8.25 -14.75 10.36
C GLU A 31 7.84 -15.06 8.90
N ASN A 32 7.50 -16.31 8.59
CA ASN A 32 6.89 -16.72 7.33
C ASN A 32 5.39 -16.42 7.40
N LEU A 33 5.06 -15.14 7.33
CA LEU A 33 3.68 -14.66 7.36
C LEU A 33 2.88 -15.34 6.26
N ARG A 34 1.73 -15.91 6.62
CA ARG A 34 0.75 -16.46 5.70
C ARG A 34 -0.49 -15.58 5.67
N LEU A 35 -1.10 -15.46 4.49
CA LEU A 35 -2.33 -14.72 4.29
C LEU A 35 -3.53 -15.63 4.52
N PHE A 36 -4.30 -15.29 5.54
CA PHE A 36 -5.56 -15.96 5.83
C PHE A 36 -6.74 -15.08 5.44
N VAL A 37 -7.85 -15.74 5.09
CA VAL A 37 -9.13 -15.11 4.85
C VAL A 37 -10.23 -15.81 5.65
N VAL A 38 -11.12 -15.02 6.25
CA VAL A 38 -12.33 -15.54 6.92
C VAL A 38 -13.57 -14.91 6.31
N ASP A 39 -14.56 -15.74 6.00
CA ASP A 39 -15.91 -15.28 5.70
C ASP A 39 -16.70 -15.23 7.03
N PRO A 40 -17.04 -14.03 7.55
CA PRO A 40 -17.73 -13.91 8.83
C PRO A 40 -19.16 -14.46 8.79
N ARG A 41 -19.75 -14.70 7.60
CA ARG A 41 -21.10 -15.27 7.45
C ARG A 41 -21.09 -16.77 7.60
N SER A 42 -20.12 -17.47 7.01
CA SER A 42 -19.98 -18.93 7.12
C SER A 42 -19.05 -19.37 8.26
N SER A 43 -18.27 -18.45 8.81
CA SER A 43 -17.14 -18.72 9.72
C SER A 43 -16.06 -19.62 9.11
N GLU A 44 -16.03 -19.75 7.79
CA GLU A 44 -15.00 -20.49 7.08
C GLU A 44 -13.69 -19.71 7.09
N LEU A 45 -12.63 -20.36 7.56
CA LEU A 45 -11.25 -19.85 7.57
C LEU A 45 -10.44 -20.61 6.53
N ARG A 46 -9.72 -19.88 5.67
CA ARG A 46 -8.80 -20.45 4.68
C ARG A 46 -7.42 -19.80 4.79
N ASP A 47 -6.39 -20.62 4.62
CA ASP A 47 -5.02 -20.17 4.34
C ASP A 47 -4.89 -20.02 2.81
N LEU A 48 -4.65 -18.80 2.32
CA LEU A 48 -4.49 -18.51 0.90
C LEU A 48 -3.05 -18.69 0.43
N THR A 49 -2.09 -18.87 1.35
CA THR A 49 -0.68 -19.07 1.04
C THR A 49 -0.10 -20.22 1.88
N PRO A 50 -0.63 -21.46 1.76
CA PRO A 50 -0.23 -22.61 2.58
C PRO A 50 1.10 -23.22 2.09
N PHE A 51 2.10 -22.38 1.86
CA PHE A 51 3.39 -22.78 1.31
C PHE A 51 4.44 -22.81 2.42
N ALA A 52 5.24 -23.88 2.47
CA ALA A 52 6.31 -24.03 3.45
C ALA A 52 7.50 -23.12 3.12
N ASN A 53 8.05 -22.44 4.13
CA ASN A 53 9.20 -21.52 4.00
C ASN A 53 8.97 -20.36 3.01
N VAL A 54 7.72 -19.91 2.88
CA VAL A 54 7.34 -18.80 2.03
C VAL A 54 6.74 -17.70 2.90
N ARG A 55 7.14 -16.47 2.61
CA ARG A 55 6.57 -15.28 3.21
C ARG A 55 5.60 -14.63 2.23
N ALA A 56 4.38 -14.40 2.70
CA ALA A 56 3.36 -13.62 2.02
C ALA A 56 3.41 -12.15 2.46
N MET A 57 3.43 -11.26 1.47
CA MET A 57 3.36 -9.81 1.69
C MET A 57 2.21 -9.25 0.86
N PRO A 58 1.02 -8.99 1.44
CA PRO A 58 -0.05 -8.26 0.77
C PRO A 58 0.45 -6.93 0.23
N THR A 59 0.28 -6.70 -1.07
CA THR A 59 0.77 -5.48 -1.73
C THR A 59 -0.36 -4.56 -2.18
N HIS A 60 -1.53 -5.10 -2.52
CA HIS A 60 -2.67 -4.30 -2.98
C HIS A 60 -4.00 -5.07 -2.89
N TRP A 61 -5.08 -4.47 -2.41
CA TRP A 61 -6.45 -5.03 -2.48
C TRP A 61 -7.38 -4.00 -3.10
N SER A 62 -7.78 -4.24 -4.35
CA SER A 62 -8.35 -3.20 -5.20
C SER A 62 -9.85 -2.98 -4.96
N HIS A 63 -10.26 -1.71 -4.82
CA HIS A 63 -11.67 -1.34 -4.82
C HIS A 63 -12.37 -1.55 -6.17
N MET A 64 -11.62 -1.70 -7.27
CA MET A 64 -12.16 -2.01 -8.61
C MET A 64 -12.19 -3.50 -8.92
N VAL A 65 -11.39 -4.30 -8.21
CA VAL A 65 -11.34 -5.77 -8.33
C VAL A 65 -11.47 -6.39 -6.92
N PRO A 66 -12.63 -6.22 -6.27
CA PRO A 66 -12.78 -6.41 -4.81
C PRO A 66 -12.72 -7.87 -4.35
N ASP A 67 -12.83 -8.81 -5.29
CA ASP A 67 -12.76 -10.25 -5.07
C ASP A 67 -11.32 -10.79 -5.04
N LYS A 68 -10.31 -9.92 -5.28
CA LYS A 68 -8.91 -10.29 -5.42
C LYS A 68 -7.97 -9.46 -4.55
N ILE A 69 -6.81 -10.04 -4.28
CA ILE A 69 -5.70 -9.40 -3.58
C ILE A 69 -4.38 -9.69 -4.29
N ALA A 70 -3.55 -8.68 -4.46
CA ALA A 70 -2.16 -8.86 -4.88
C ALA A 70 -1.27 -9.15 -3.67
N VAL A 71 -0.39 -10.13 -3.83
CA VAL A 71 0.52 -10.62 -2.81
C VAL A 71 1.88 -10.88 -3.43
N SER A 72 2.92 -10.37 -2.78
CA SER A 72 4.30 -10.71 -3.07
C SER A 72 4.67 -12.02 -2.35
N LEU A 73 5.22 -12.98 -3.09
CA LEU A 73 5.64 -14.31 -2.60
C LEU A 73 7.07 -14.63 -3.03
N ASN A 74 7.86 -15.20 -2.13
CA ASN A 74 9.26 -15.62 -2.37
C ASN A 74 9.42 -17.14 -2.54
N ASP A 75 8.41 -17.80 -3.12
CA ASP A 75 8.39 -19.25 -3.29
C ASP A 75 9.27 -19.74 -4.46
N ARG A 76 9.46 -18.92 -5.49
CA ARG A 76 10.41 -19.20 -6.59
C ARG A 76 11.87 -18.94 -6.20
N ASP A 77 12.15 -17.81 -5.56
CA ASP A 77 13.47 -17.41 -5.08
C ASP A 77 13.33 -16.78 -3.68
N PRO A 78 13.95 -17.33 -2.62
CA PRO A 78 13.78 -16.81 -1.27
C PRO A 78 14.26 -15.36 -1.09
N ARG A 79 15.09 -14.85 -2.02
CA ARG A 79 15.64 -13.48 -1.98
C ARG A 79 14.69 -12.45 -2.61
N TRP A 80 13.90 -12.86 -3.60
CA TRP A 80 13.13 -11.95 -4.45
C TRP A 80 11.69 -12.41 -4.56
N HIS A 81 10.77 -11.49 -4.28
CA HIS A 81 9.35 -11.82 -4.34
C HIS A 81 8.81 -11.56 -5.75
N ASP A 82 8.13 -12.56 -6.30
CA ASP A 82 7.24 -12.41 -7.44
C ASP A 82 5.90 -11.82 -6.97
N VAL A 83 5.15 -11.18 -7.87
CA VAL A 83 3.80 -10.67 -7.56
C VAL A 83 2.75 -11.59 -8.17
N TYR A 84 1.85 -12.05 -7.32
CA TYR A 84 0.69 -12.84 -7.69
C TYR A 84 -0.59 -12.08 -7.35
N VAL A 85 -1.66 -12.38 -8.07
CA VAL A 85 -3.03 -12.02 -7.70
C VAL A 85 -3.77 -13.28 -7.28
N LEU A 86 -4.38 -13.24 -6.10
CA LEU A 86 -5.11 -14.33 -5.47
C LEU A 86 -6.60 -14.02 -5.47
N ASP A 87 -7.42 -15.00 -5.84
CA ASP A 87 -8.87 -14.97 -5.65
C ASP A 87 -9.20 -15.24 -4.17
N LEU A 88 -9.98 -14.35 -3.53
CA LEU A 88 -10.28 -14.45 -2.10
C LEU A 88 -11.27 -15.59 -1.78
N ALA A 89 -12.08 -16.01 -2.75
CA ALA A 89 -13.04 -17.10 -2.57
C ALA A 89 -12.37 -18.47 -2.71
N THR A 90 -11.52 -18.64 -3.73
CA THR A 90 -10.95 -19.96 -4.08
C THR A 90 -9.51 -20.15 -3.61
N GLY A 91 -8.76 -19.07 -3.42
CA GLY A 91 -7.30 -19.11 -3.20
C GLY A 91 -6.49 -19.41 -4.46
N GLU A 92 -7.13 -19.46 -5.63
CA GLU A 92 -6.42 -19.58 -6.90
C GLU A 92 -5.51 -18.36 -7.11
N ARG A 93 -4.28 -18.59 -7.59
CA ARG A 93 -3.30 -17.54 -7.83
C ARG A 93 -2.90 -17.47 -9.29
N SER A 94 -2.72 -16.24 -9.78
CA SER A 94 -2.18 -15.94 -11.11
C SER A 94 -0.92 -15.09 -10.98
N LEU A 95 0.14 -15.44 -11.71
CA LEU A 95 1.37 -14.65 -11.77
C LEU A 95 1.12 -13.36 -12.53
N VAL A 96 1.49 -12.23 -11.94
CA VAL A 96 1.37 -10.89 -12.54
C VAL A 96 2.73 -10.27 -12.82
N TRP A 97 3.73 -10.54 -11.97
CA TRP A 97 5.10 -10.11 -12.20
C TRP A 97 6.10 -11.15 -11.72
N GLU A 98 6.93 -11.65 -12.63
CA GLU A 98 8.10 -12.45 -12.28
C GLU A 98 9.30 -11.54 -12.08
N ASN A 99 9.80 -11.46 -10.86
CA ASN A 99 10.85 -10.53 -10.47
C ASN A 99 12.24 -11.08 -10.82
N ARG A 100 12.76 -10.66 -11.97
CA ARG A 100 14.13 -10.97 -12.42
C ARG A 100 15.08 -9.79 -12.31
N GLN A 101 14.55 -8.64 -11.93
CA GLN A 101 15.24 -7.35 -11.85
C GLN A 101 15.71 -7.03 -10.43
N GLU A 102 15.49 -7.94 -9.48
CA GLU A 102 15.92 -7.77 -8.08
C GLU A 102 15.22 -6.59 -7.39
N PHE A 103 13.95 -6.38 -7.72
CA PHE A 103 13.13 -5.37 -7.05
C PHE A 103 12.76 -5.84 -5.65
N HIS A 104 12.80 -4.93 -4.68
CA HIS A 104 12.30 -5.21 -3.33
C HIS A 104 10.80 -4.90 -3.17
N TYR A 105 10.22 -4.18 -4.12
CA TYR A 105 8.78 -3.90 -4.19
C TYR A 105 8.35 -3.64 -5.64
N VAL A 106 7.17 -4.12 -6.00
CA VAL A 106 6.49 -3.80 -7.26
C VAL A 106 5.08 -3.33 -6.90
N GLY A 107 4.78 -2.08 -7.24
CA GLY A 107 3.49 -1.45 -6.99
C GLY A 107 2.55 -1.57 -8.18
N LEU A 108 1.26 -1.67 -7.88
CA LEU A 108 0.20 -1.89 -8.85
C LEU A 108 -0.77 -0.71 -8.91
N ASP A 109 -1.52 -0.59 -10.01
CA ASP A 109 -2.73 0.23 -10.06
C ASP A 109 -3.97 -0.52 -9.55
N TRP A 110 -5.11 0.18 -9.56
CA TRP A 110 -6.40 -0.38 -9.14
C TRP A 110 -6.93 -1.49 -10.05
N GLN A 111 -6.36 -1.71 -11.24
CA GLN A 111 -6.66 -2.88 -12.06
C GLN A 111 -5.67 -4.02 -11.83
N LEU A 112 -4.84 -3.91 -10.79
CA LEU A 112 -3.81 -4.87 -10.39
C LEU A 112 -2.72 -5.05 -11.43
N LYS A 113 -2.45 -4.02 -12.25
CA LYS A 113 -1.35 -4.03 -13.22
C LYS A 113 -0.09 -3.44 -12.59
N PRO A 114 1.11 -4.01 -12.82
CA PRO A 114 2.37 -3.42 -12.37
C PRO A 114 2.60 -2.05 -13.00
N ARG A 115 2.97 -1.07 -12.18
CA ARG A 115 3.17 0.32 -12.62
C ARG A 115 4.50 0.93 -12.18
N TYR A 116 5.01 0.53 -11.02
CA TYR A 116 6.30 1.02 -10.54
C TYR A 116 7.01 -0.03 -9.72
N ALA A 117 8.31 0.13 -9.53
CA ALA A 117 9.10 -0.74 -8.68
C ALA A 117 10.20 0.02 -7.94
N HIS A 118 10.71 -0.60 -6.89
CA HIS A 118 11.81 -0.08 -6.10
C HIS A 118 13.01 -1.05 -6.11
N SER A 119 14.22 -0.51 -6.19
CA SER A 119 15.47 -1.21 -5.90
C SER A 119 16.37 -0.35 -5.00
N ASN A 120 17.47 -0.91 -4.50
CA ASN A 120 18.44 -0.12 -3.75
C ASN A 120 19.22 0.82 -4.68
N ALA A 121 19.49 2.04 -4.23
CA ALA A 121 20.46 2.92 -4.86
C ALA A 121 21.86 2.70 -4.24
N PRO A 122 22.96 2.99 -4.96
CA PRO A 122 24.33 2.77 -4.47
C PRO A 122 24.68 3.55 -3.19
N ASP A 123 24.01 4.66 -2.94
CA ASP A 123 24.19 5.53 -1.77
C ASP A 123 23.38 5.08 -0.54
N GLY A 124 22.70 3.93 -0.62
CA GLY A 124 21.80 3.43 0.43
C GLY A 124 20.39 4.01 0.37
N GLY A 125 20.11 4.89 -0.60
CA GLY A 125 18.77 5.36 -0.90
C GLY A 125 17.95 4.32 -1.69
N THR A 126 16.88 4.80 -2.33
CA THR A 126 16.01 3.99 -3.18
C THR A 126 16.06 4.47 -4.62
N ARG A 127 16.07 3.54 -5.56
CA ARG A 127 15.80 3.80 -6.97
C ARG A 127 14.37 3.44 -7.29
N LEU A 128 13.64 4.38 -7.88
CA LEU A 128 12.30 4.19 -8.40
C LEU A 128 12.35 3.88 -9.90
N TRP A 129 11.51 2.96 -10.33
CA TRP A 129 11.37 2.50 -11.70
C TRP A 129 9.92 2.66 -12.14
N ARG A 130 9.71 3.01 -13.41
CA ARG A 130 8.41 2.91 -14.07
C ARG A 130 8.28 1.55 -14.72
N ILE A 131 7.06 1.02 -14.70
CA ILE A 131 6.65 -0.17 -15.45
C ILE A 131 5.47 0.23 -16.32
N ASP A 132 5.68 0.24 -17.62
CA ASP A 132 4.66 0.57 -18.61
C ASP A 132 4.61 -0.58 -19.63
N ASP A 133 3.49 -1.33 -19.65
CA ASP A 133 3.31 -2.54 -20.46
C ASP A 133 4.46 -3.58 -20.34
N GLY A 134 5.04 -3.68 -19.14
CA GLY A 134 6.14 -4.58 -18.81
C GLY A 134 7.53 -4.04 -19.14
N GLU A 135 7.63 -2.89 -19.83
CA GLU A 135 8.88 -2.18 -20.01
C GLU A 135 9.28 -1.49 -18.71
N VAL A 136 10.51 -1.77 -18.25
CA VAL A 136 11.08 -1.18 -17.04
C VAL A 136 12.00 -0.04 -17.44
N THR A 137 11.70 1.17 -16.96
CA THR A 137 12.57 2.34 -17.15
C THR A 137 12.94 2.98 -15.82
N HIS A 138 14.17 3.46 -15.72
CA HIS A 138 14.59 4.22 -14.54
C HIS A 138 13.76 5.50 -14.43
N TRP A 139 13.21 5.77 -13.24
CA TRP A 139 12.42 6.96 -13.01
C TRP A 139 13.21 8.05 -12.29
N ARG A 140 13.65 7.77 -11.07
CA ARG A 140 14.42 8.70 -10.22
C ARG A 140 15.11 7.94 -9.10
N ASP A 141 16.21 8.49 -8.62
CA ASP A 141 16.86 8.05 -7.40
C ASP A 141 16.45 9.01 -6.26
N THR A 142 16.24 8.46 -5.06
CA THR A 142 15.97 9.20 -3.83
C THR A 142 17.08 8.90 -2.84
N SER A 143 17.70 9.92 -2.26
CA SER A 143 18.80 9.73 -1.31
C SER A 143 18.36 9.00 -0.04
N TYR A 144 19.33 8.55 0.75
CA TYR A 144 19.08 7.92 2.05
C TYR A 144 18.26 8.82 3.00
N GLU A 145 18.44 10.14 2.95
CA GLU A 145 17.70 11.08 3.79
C GLU A 145 16.24 11.25 3.33
N ALA A 146 15.98 11.08 2.03
CA ALA A 146 14.68 11.36 1.42
C ALA A 146 13.82 10.11 1.17
N TYR A 147 14.38 8.89 1.25
CA TYR A 147 13.64 7.68 0.85
C TYR A 147 12.46 7.38 1.78
N ILE A 148 12.58 7.66 3.09
CA ILE A 148 11.51 7.38 4.06
C ILE A 148 10.29 8.30 3.85
N SER A 149 10.54 9.52 3.37
CA SER A 149 9.55 10.57 3.09
C SER A 149 9.14 10.63 1.62
N THR A 150 9.71 9.76 0.77
CA THR A 150 9.42 9.70 -0.66
C THR A 150 8.88 8.33 -1.04
N ARG A 151 7.56 8.24 -1.23
CA ARG A 151 6.89 6.96 -1.46
C ARG A 151 5.68 7.13 -2.39
N PRO A 152 5.54 6.31 -3.44
CA PRO A 152 4.30 6.16 -4.21
C PRO A 152 3.16 5.54 -3.37
N TRP A 153 1.93 6.00 -3.58
CA TRP A 153 0.76 5.53 -2.81
C TRP A 153 -0.22 4.78 -3.72
N ASN A 154 -1.03 5.51 -4.49
CA ASN A 154 -2.07 4.95 -5.34
C ASN A 154 -2.20 5.75 -6.63
N PHE A 155 -2.63 5.09 -7.69
CA PHE A 155 -3.09 5.77 -8.90
C PHE A 155 -4.51 6.33 -8.71
N ASP A 156 -4.92 7.24 -9.57
CA ASP A 156 -6.33 7.50 -9.84
C ASP A 156 -7.02 6.29 -10.49
N ALA A 157 -8.35 6.32 -10.61
CA ALA A 157 -9.13 5.20 -11.13
C ALA A 157 -8.75 4.84 -12.58
N GLU A 158 -8.43 5.85 -13.38
CA GLU A 158 -8.04 5.72 -14.78
C GLU A 158 -6.56 5.34 -14.97
N GLY A 159 -5.74 5.39 -13.91
CA GLY A 159 -4.32 5.08 -13.97
C GLY A 159 -3.46 6.16 -14.64
N ASN A 160 -3.96 7.39 -14.79
CA ASN A 160 -3.27 8.51 -15.41
C ASN A 160 -2.41 9.31 -14.43
N TYR A 161 -2.79 9.35 -13.14
CA TYR A 161 -2.10 10.13 -12.13
C TYR A 161 -1.66 9.25 -10.96
N LEU A 162 -0.39 9.36 -10.58
CA LEU A 162 0.13 8.73 -9.37
C LEU A 162 0.13 9.73 -8.22
N HIS A 163 -0.54 9.37 -7.12
CA HIS A 163 -0.43 10.09 -5.85
C HIS A 163 0.75 9.57 -5.05
N MET A 164 1.59 10.47 -4.54
CA MET A 164 2.77 10.10 -3.76
C MET A 164 3.13 11.18 -2.75
N THR A 165 3.87 10.81 -1.70
CA THR A 165 4.57 11.77 -0.85
C THR A 165 6.01 11.92 -1.33
N SER A 166 6.57 13.13 -1.29
CA SER A 166 8.00 13.34 -1.55
C SER A 166 8.55 14.56 -0.82
N SER A 167 9.79 14.44 -0.34
CA SER A 167 10.62 15.55 0.17
C SER A 167 11.85 15.81 -0.71
N VAL A 168 11.91 15.30 -1.94
CA VAL A 168 13.11 15.47 -2.81
C VAL A 168 13.35 16.93 -3.14
N THR A 169 12.27 17.71 -3.32
CA THR A 169 12.31 19.13 -3.69
C THR A 169 11.91 20.06 -2.56
N HIS A 170 11.70 19.53 -1.35
CA HIS A 170 11.14 20.26 -0.20
C HIS A 170 11.76 19.78 1.12
N ASP A 171 11.94 20.68 2.10
CA ASP A 171 12.43 20.32 3.44
C ASP A 171 11.45 19.43 4.24
N LYS A 172 10.14 19.49 3.91
CA LYS A 172 9.09 18.62 4.46
C LYS A 172 8.37 17.93 3.32
N SER A 173 7.95 16.68 3.53
CA SER A 173 7.25 15.93 2.49
C SER A 173 5.92 16.60 2.13
N ALA A 174 5.66 16.66 0.83
CA ALA A 174 4.40 17.14 0.28
C ALA A 174 3.63 15.97 -0.34
N LEU A 175 2.29 16.07 -0.35
CA LEU A 175 1.44 15.20 -1.17
C LEU A 175 1.44 15.74 -2.60
N LEU A 176 1.88 14.91 -3.53
CA LEU A 176 1.99 15.20 -4.95
C LEU A 176 1.01 14.34 -5.75
N SER A 177 0.52 14.89 -6.86
CA SER A 177 -0.09 14.15 -7.96
C SER A 177 0.81 14.29 -9.17
N ILE A 178 1.19 13.16 -9.76
CA ILE A 178 2.11 13.10 -10.90
C ILE A 178 1.34 12.59 -12.09
N ASN A 179 1.26 13.38 -13.17
CA ASN A 179 0.77 12.87 -14.44
C ASN A 179 1.74 11.79 -14.92
N TRP A 180 1.27 10.55 -14.97
CA TRP A 180 2.10 9.42 -15.28
C TRP A 180 2.67 9.54 -16.69
N SER A 181 1.89 9.96 -17.68
CA SER A 181 2.38 10.06 -19.06
C SER A 181 3.46 11.13 -19.27
N THR A 182 3.30 12.32 -18.67
CA THR A 182 4.23 13.45 -18.91
C THR A 182 5.32 13.57 -17.86
N GLY A 183 5.10 13.02 -16.66
CA GLY A 183 5.95 13.25 -15.48
C GLY A 183 5.68 14.57 -14.77
N ASP A 184 4.68 15.35 -15.23
CA ASP A 184 4.35 16.63 -14.61
C ASP A 184 3.86 16.44 -13.18
N GLU A 185 4.48 17.17 -12.24
CA GLU A 185 4.15 17.09 -10.83
C GLU A 185 3.31 18.29 -10.38
N ARG A 186 2.26 18.00 -9.61
CA ARG A 186 1.43 19.00 -8.95
C ARG A 186 1.43 18.74 -7.44
N ILE A 187 1.74 19.77 -6.66
CA ILE A 187 1.55 19.73 -5.21
C ILE A 187 0.04 19.81 -4.92
N LEU A 188 -0.50 18.79 -4.26
CA LEU A 188 -1.86 18.79 -3.74
C LEU A 188 -1.92 19.39 -2.34
N PHE A 189 -0.89 19.13 -1.52
CA PHE A 189 -0.77 19.68 -0.18
C PHE A 189 0.69 19.70 0.27
N ALA A 190 1.06 20.76 0.98
CA ALA A 190 2.31 20.87 1.72
C ALA A 190 2.05 21.64 3.01
N SER A 191 2.90 21.41 4.02
CA SER A 191 2.83 22.08 5.32
C SER A 191 4.20 22.65 5.68
N ASP A 192 4.20 23.82 6.32
CA ASP A 192 5.39 24.44 6.91
C ASP A 192 5.73 23.87 8.30
N ARG A 193 4.81 23.12 8.90
CA ARG A 193 4.93 22.62 10.29
C ARG A 193 5.50 21.20 10.40
N ALA A 194 5.21 20.33 9.44
CA ALA A 194 5.58 18.90 9.51
C ALA A 194 5.42 18.21 8.15
N ASP A 195 6.05 17.05 8.02
CA ASP A 195 5.88 16.13 6.89
C ASP A 195 4.43 15.65 6.75
N VAL A 196 4.01 15.39 5.51
CA VAL A 196 2.83 14.59 5.22
C VAL A 196 3.11 13.13 5.59
N THR A 197 2.27 12.59 6.47
CA THR A 197 2.41 11.23 7.03
C THR A 197 1.26 10.30 6.65
N GLY A 198 0.12 10.85 6.22
CA GLY A 198 -1.11 10.12 5.98
C GLY A 198 -1.96 10.80 4.90
N ALA A 199 -2.81 10.02 4.24
CA ALA A 199 -3.86 10.51 3.36
C ALA A 199 -5.00 9.49 3.33
N ILE A 200 -6.22 9.98 3.14
CA ILE A 200 -7.42 9.19 2.95
C ILE A 200 -7.86 9.33 1.51
N PHE A 201 -8.15 8.21 0.88
CA PHE A 201 -8.63 8.14 -0.50
C PHE A 201 -10.10 7.77 -0.48
N ASN A 202 -10.88 8.42 -1.36
CA ASN A 202 -12.26 8.02 -1.61
C ASN A 202 -12.27 6.62 -2.21
N THR A 203 -13.05 5.68 -1.65
CA THR A 203 -13.08 4.29 -2.13
C THR A 203 -13.81 4.10 -3.47
N ARG A 204 -14.47 5.13 -4.00
CA ARG A 204 -15.18 5.13 -5.28
C ARG A 204 -14.44 5.90 -6.36
N THR A 205 -14.01 7.13 -6.07
CA THR A 205 -13.29 7.96 -7.04
C THR A 205 -11.79 7.70 -7.02
N LEU A 206 -11.26 7.10 -5.94
CA LEU A 206 -9.84 6.79 -5.75
C LEU A 206 -8.94 8.02 -5.70
N GLU A 207 -9.55 9.19 -5.53
CA GLU A 207 -8.89 10.48 -5.33
C GLU A 207 -8.63 10.74 -3.84
N PRO A 208 -7.56 11.47 -3.49
CA PRO A 208 -7.28 11.85 -2.11
C PRO A 208 -8.29 12.90 -1.61
N GLU A 209 -8.92 12.62 -0.48
CA GLU A 209 -9.94 13.49 0.16
C GLU A 209 -9.43 14.19 1.42
N ALA A 210 -8.42 13.63 2.08
CA ALA A 210 -7.82 14.24 3.24
C ALA A 210 -6.35 13.87 3.34
N VAL A 211 -5.59 14.73 3.98
CA VAL A 211 -4.16 14.58 4.22
C VAL A 211 -3.86 14.78 5.71
N CYS A 212 -2.85 14.08 6.20
CA CYS A 212 -2.44 14.06 7.59
C CYS A 212 -1.01 14.54 7.73
N ILE A 213 -0.78 15.34 8.77
CA ILE A 213 0.54 15.72 9.26
C ILE A 213 0.64 15.45 10.77
N ASP A 214 1.85 15.32 11.29
CA ASP A 214 2.11 15.06 12.72
C ASP A 214 3.07 16.09 13.38
N PRO A 215 2.71 17.37 13.51
CA PRO A 215 3.55 18.41 14.15
C PRO A 215 3.61 18.30 15.69
N GLY A 216 3.36 17.12 16.24
CA GLY A 216 3.26 16.81 17.68
C GLY A 216 1.93 16.12 18.06
N ARG A 217 0.88 16.33 17.27
CA ARG A 217 -0.36 15.54 17.28
C ARG A 217 -0.85 15.38 15.84
N GLN A 218 -1.59 14.30 15.60
CA GLN A 218 -2.17 14.02 14.30
C GLN A 218 -3.21 15.07 13.92
N GLU A 219 -2.99 15.73 12.78
CA GLU A 219 -3.88 16.76 12.23
C GLU A 219 -4.32 16.37 10.82
N TRP A 220 -5.64 16.32 10.59
CA TRP A 220 -6.24 15.99 9.30
C TRP A 220 -6.81 17.23 8.60
N THR A 221 -6.44 17.43 7.34
CA THR A 221 -6.94 18.51 6.49
C THR A 221 -7.70 17.93 5.31
N ALA A 222 -8.89 18.45 5.02
CA ALA A 222 -9.68 18.07 3.84
C ALA A 222 -9.01 18.61 2.56
N LEU A 223 -9.02 17.81 1.51
CA LEU A 223 -8.60 18.20 0.17
C LEU A 223 -9.87 18.46 -0.66
N GLY A 224 -10.11 19.73 -0.98
CA GLY A 224 -11.32 20.14 -1.70
C GLY A 224 -12.58 20.15 -0.82
N ASP A 225 -13.74 20.14 -1.48
CA ASP A 225 -15.06 20.30 -0.86
C ASP A 225 -15.66 18.92 -0.54
N VAL A 226 -15.11 18.26 0.49
CA VAL A 226 -15.51 16.89 0.88
C VAL A 226 -16.72 16.95 1.82
N PRO A 227 -17.86 16.28 1.52
CA PRO A 227 -19.03 16.31 2.39
C PRO A 227 -18.77 15.58 3.72
N GLY A 228 -18.66 16.33 4.83
CA GLY A 228 -18.88 15.88 6.21
C GLY A 228 -17.91 14.84 6.84
N SER A 229 -17.21 14.03 6.06
CA SER A 229 -16.35 12.93 6.53
C SER A 229 -15.07 13.43 7.22
N VAL A 230 -14.50 14.56 6.79
CA VAL A 230 -13.30 15.14 7.42
C VAL A 230 -13.62 15.82 8.76
N GLU A 231 -14.81 16.41 8.89
CA GLU A 231 -15.27 16.94 10.19
C GLU A 231 -15.47 15.83 11.23
N PHE A 232 -15.86 14.62 10.82
CA PHE A 232 -15.90 13.46 11.70
C PHE A 232 -14.50 13.05 12.20
N LEU A 233 -13.48 13.07 11.34
CA LEU A 233 -12.09 12.76 11.72
C LEU A 233 -11.52 13.79 12.69
N LYS A 234 -11.76 15.09 12.44
CA LYS A 234 -11.37 16.16 13.36
C LYS A 234 -12.00 16.00 14.76
N ARG A 235 -13.24 15.48 14.83
CA ARG A 235 -13.95 15.23 16.09
C ARG A 235 -13.53 13.93 16.79
N SER A 236 -13.00 12.97 16.05
CA SER A 236 -12.66 11.62 16.55
C SER A 236 -11.19 11.47 16.96
N ALA A 237 -10.36 12.51 16.78
CA ALA A 237 -9.05 12.59 17.40
C ALA A 237 -9.22 12.48 18.92
N LEU A 238 -8.86 11.33 19.48
CA LEU A 238 -9.15 10.95 20.86
C LEU A 238 -8.72 12.04 21.85
N PRO A 239 -9.59 12.46 22.79
CA PRO A 239 -9.15 13.27 23.91
C PRO A 239 -8.15 12.46 24.73
N THR A 240 -7.05 13.11 25.11
CA THR A 240 -6.05 12.53 26.01
C THR A 240 -6.71 11.99 27.27
N LEU A 241 -6.47 10.72 27.58
CA LEU A 241 -6.43 10.29 28.97
C LEU A 241 -5.24 10.99 29.62
N SER A 242 -5.50 12.12 30.26
CA SER A 242 -4.55 12.75 31.17
C SER A 242 -4.27 11.78 32.32
N ARG A 243 -2.99 11.42 32.52
CA ARG A 243 -2.51 10.91 33.80
C ARG A 243 -2.09 12.09 34.67
#